data_AF-A0A920FSG1-F1
#
_entry.id   AF-A0A920FSG1-F1
#
_cell.length_a   1.000
_cell.length_b   1.000
_cell.length_c   1.000
_cell.angle_alpha   90.00
_cell.angle_beta   90.00
_cell.angle_gamma   90.00
#
_symmetry.space_group_name_H-M   'P 1'
#
loop_
_entity.id
_entity.type
_entity.pdbx_description
1 polymer ?
#
loop_
_entity_poly.entity_id
_entity_poly.type
_entity_poly.pdbx_seq_one_letter_code
_entity_poly.pdbx_strand_id
1 'polypeptide(L)' 'MFFCWGFMALIIRAELFEPGLQLVVPGFFNQMTTMHALIMIFGAVMPAFVGLANWQILL' A
#
# COMPACT_ATOMS: atom_id res chain seq x y z
N MET A 1 -3.84 10.26 0.19
CA MET A 1 -2.85 9.21 -0.14
C MET A 1 -3.09 7.96 0.69
N PHE A 2 -2.88 8.01 2.01
CA PHE A 2 -3.00 6.82 2.88
C PHE A 2 -4.37 6.11 2.86
N PHE A 3 -5.48 6.84 2.74
CA PHE A 3 -6.82 6.24 2.75
C PHE A 3 -7.14 5.39 1.49
N CYS A 4 -6.81 5.86 0.28
CA CYS A 4 -7.01 5.06 -0.94
C CYS A 4 -6.14 3.80 -0.96
N TRP A 5 -4.85 3.93 -0.62
CA TRP A 5 -3.94 2.79 -0.62
C TRP A 5 -4.21 1.85 0.56
N GLY A 6 -4.60 2.37 1.72
CA GLY A 6 -5.09 1.58 2.85
C GLY A 6 -6.34 0.78 2.51
N PHE A 7 -7.27 1.38 1.74
CA PHE A 7 -8.44 0.67 1.24
C PHE A 7 -8.07 -0.48 0.29
N MET A 8 -7.05 -0.32 -0.56
CA MET A 8 -6.54 -1.43 -1.38
C MET A 8 -5.98 -2.58 -0.53
N ALA A 9 -5.30 -2.30 0.59
CA ALA A 9 -4.89 -3.35 1.51
C ALA A 9 -6.06 -4.09 2.15
N LEU A 10 -7.15 -3.37 2.44
CA LEU A 10 -8.38 -4.00 2.94
C LEU A 10 -9.02 -4.89 1.88
N ILE A 11 -9.03 -4.48 0.61
CA ILE A 11 -9.52 -5.32 -0.50
C ILE A 11 -8.65 -6.57 -0.67
N ILE A 12 -7.32 -6.43 -0.63
CA ILE A 12 -6.39 -7.58 -0.70
C ILE A 12 -6.68 -8.58 0.43
N ARG A 13 -6.91 -8.09 1.66
CA ARG A 13 -7.26 -8.95 2.79
C ARG A 13 -8.66 -9.55 2.69
N ALA A 14 -9.60 -8.82 2.10
CA ALA A 14 -10.95 -9.31 1.87
C ALA A 14 -10.95 -10.45 0.83
N GLU A 15 -10.12 -10.38 -0.21
CA GLU A 15 -9.93 -11.49 -1.16
C GLU A 15 -9.32 -12.73 -0.48
N LEU A 16 -8.37 -12.52 0.43
CA LEU A 16 -7.68 -13.59 1.15
C LEU A 16 -8.47 -14.16 2.35
N PHE A 17 -9.71 -13.72 2.58
CA PHE A 17 -10.48 -14.12 3.76
C PHE A 17 -10.87 -15.61 3.74
N GLU A 18 -11.20 -16.14 2.56
CA GLU A 18 -11.42 -17.58 2.34
C GLU A 18 -10.71 -18.01 1.04
N PRO A 19 -10.26 -19.27 0.92
CA PRO A 19 -9.56 -19.73 -0.28
C PRO A 19 -10.50 -19.76 -1.50
N GLY A 20 -10.02 -19.25 -2.63
CA GLY A 20 -10.78 -19.20 -3.88
C GLY A 20 -10.68 -17.84 -4.56
N LEU A 21 -11.56 -17.60 -5.53
CA LEU A 21 -11.72 -16.30 -6.17
C LEU A 21 -13.05 -15.71 -5.71
N GLN A 22 -13.02 -14.55 -5.05
CA GLN A 22 -14.22 -14.00 -4.39
C GLN A 22 -14.61 -12.60 -4.90
N LEU A 23 -13.72 -11.64 -4.78
CA LEU A 23 -14.00 -10.21 -4.96
C LEU A 23 -13.28 -9.63 -6.18
N VAL A 24 -12.07 -10.11 -6.50
CA VAL A 24 -11.23 -9.51 -7.55
C VAL A 24 -10.54 -10.55 -8.43
N VAL A 25 -10.59 -10.31 -9.74
CA VAL A 25 -9.95 -11.16 -10.76
C VAL A 25 -8.42 -11.21 -10.57
N PRO A 26 -7.75 -12.35 -10.84
CA PRO A 26 -6.34 -12.54 -10.50
C PRO A 26 -5.38 -11.50 -11.08
N GLY A 27 -5.62 -11.05 -12.32
CA GLY A 27 -4.80 -10.01 -12.95
C GLY A 27 -4.89 -8.66 -12.23
N PHE A 28 -6.08 -8.30 -11.76
CA PHE A 28 -6.31 -7.06 -11.01
C PHE A 28 -5.77 -7.16 -9.58
N PHE A 29 -5.87 -8.33 -8.93
CA PHE A 29 -5.26 -8.58 -7.62
C PHE A 29 -3.74 -8.36 -7.64
N ASN A 30 -3.06 -8.88 -8.67
CA ASN A 30 -1.61 -8.69 -8.84
C ASN A 30 -1.26 -7.22 -9.03
N GLN A 31 -1.97 -6.51 -9.92
CA GLN A 31 -1.74 -5.08 -10.15
C GLN A 31 -2.01 -4.25 -8.89
N MET A 32 -3.10 -4.52 -8.18
CA MET A 32 -3.46 -3.85 -6.94
C MET A 32 -2.37 -4.02 -5.88
N THR A 33 -1.85 -5.23 -5.71
CA THR A 33 -0.78 -5.53 -4.75
C THR A 33 0.52 -4.80 -5.12
N THR A 34 0.92 -4.83 -6.40
CA THR A 34 2.12 -4.11 -6.87
C THR A 34 1.98 -2.60 -6.64
N MET A 35 0.83 -2.02 -6.99
CA MET A 35 0.59 -0.58 -6.83
C MET A 35 0.53 -0.17 -5.36
N HIS A 36 -0.12 -0.97 -4.51
CA HIS A 36 -0.15 -0.73 -3.07
C HIS A 36 1.28 -0.72 -2.50
N ALA A 37 2.09 -1.73 -2.81
CA ALA A 37 3.46 -1.82 -2.32
C ALA A 37 4.34 -0.66 -2.80
N LEU A 38 4.30 -0.34 -4.10
CA LEU A 38 5.09 0.74 -4.69
C LEU A 38 4.78 2.08 -4.01
N ILE A 39 3.52 2.38 -3.79
CA ILE A 39 3.12 3.70 -3.27
C ILE A 39 3.29 3.80 -1.77
N MET A 40 3.08 2.72 -1.01
CA MET A 40 3.36 2.74 0.42
C MET A 40 4.85 2.89 0.70
N ILE A 41 5.72 2.23 -0.06
CA ILE A 41 7.16 2.32 0.16
C ILE A 41 7.72 3.66 -0.35
N PHE A 42 7.52 3.97 -1.63
CA PHE A 42 8.15 5.14 -2.24
C PHE A 42 7.36 6.44 -2.05
N GLY A 43 6.03 6.34 -1.91
CA GLY A 43 5.16 7.51 -1.76
C GLY A 43 4.82 7.87 -0.31
N ALA A 44 4.99 6.97 0.66
CA ALA A 44 4.68 7.23 2.07
C ALA A 44 5.88 7.02 3.00
N VAL A 45 6.46 5.81 3.02
CA VAL A 45 7.53 5.45 3.96
C VAL A 45 8.79 6.27 3.70
N MET A 46 9.36 6.23 2.49
CA MET A 46 10.59 6.97 2.18
C MET A 46 10.43 8.49 2.42
N PRO A 47 9.37 9.16 1.95
CA PRO A 47 9.17 10.59 2.23
C PRO A 47 8.97 10.91 3.71
N ALA A 48 8.28 10.05 4.46
CA ALA A 48 8.09 10.26 5.90
C ALA A 48 9.43 10.21 6.64
N PHE A 49 10.27 9.21 6.36
CA PHE A 49 11.59 9.09 7.01
C PHE A 49 12.54 10.21 6.59
N VAL A 50 12.58 10.58 5.30
CA VAL A 50 13.41 11.70 4.83
C VAL A 50 12.91 13.02 5.42
N GLY A 51 11.59 13.24 5.49
CA GLY A 51 11.00 14.41 6.10
C GLY A 51 11.32 14.53 7.60
N LEU A 52 11.24 13.42 8.34
CA LEU A 52 11.63 13.39 9.76
C LEU A 52 13.13 13.63 9.94
N ALA A 53 13.98 13.04 9.10
CA ALA A 53 15.42 13.28 9.12
C ALA A 53 15.73 14.77 8.85
N ASN A 54 15.06 15.39 7.89
CA ASN A 54 15.21 16.83 7.63
C ASN A 54 14.77 17.69 8.82
N TRP A 55 13.81 17.25 9.62
CA TRP A 55 13.38 18.00 10.80
C TRP A 55 14.27 17.75 12.03
N GLN A 56 14.79 16.54 12.21
CA GLN A 56 15.54 16.12 13.40
C GLN A 56 17.06 16.30 13.29
N ILE A 57 17.63 16.23 12.08
CA ILE A 57 19.08 16.23 11.85
C ILE A 57 19.58 17.58 11.30
N LEU A 58 18.72 18.42 10.71
CA LEU A 58 19.07 19.75 10.19
C LEU A 58 18.80 20.91 11.18
N LEU A 59 18.72 20.63 12.49
CA LEU A 59 18.88 21.62 13.57
C LEU A 59 20.25 21.45 14.22
#